data_AF-N6W496-F1
#
_entry.id   AF-N6W496-F1
#
_cell.length_a   1.000
_cell.length_b   1.000
_cell.length_c   1.000
_cell.angle_alpha   90.00
_cell.angle_beta   90.00
_cell.angle_gamma   90.00
#
_symmetry.space_group_name_H-M   'P 1'
#
loop_
_entity.id
_entity.type
_entity.pdbx_description
1 polymer ?
#
loop_
_entity_poly.entity_id
_entity_poly.type
_entity_poly.pdbx_seq_one_letter_code
_entity_poly.pdbx_strand_id
1 'polypeptide(L)'
;MNGRAVGSARSRIHSAKRNEEEYVNSDHTHKRVYQRGPVILRGRAIPKETSDTRLLSTPEEVDWLHEDPWRVMRIQAEFVEGFGALSELGPAISVFGSARIEENTAYWLQAYRIGELLAQHEHAVITGGGPGAMEAANKGAWDAGGTSVGLGIELPHEQTMNQWVSIGINFRYFFARKTMFVKYSSGFIAMPGGFGTMDELFEALTLVQTGKVASFPIVLVGSDYWSGMLDWLASAMVSSGTIDKVDLDLVKLVDDPEEAVRLALQG
;
A
#
# COMPACT_ATOMS: atom_id res chain seq x y z
N MET A 1 -19.74 1.13 76.30
CA MET A 1 -20.89 0.30 76.71
C MET A 1 -21.15 -0.69 75.59
N ASN A 2 -20.65 -1.92 75.74
CA ASN A 2 -21.42 -3.13 76.09
C ASN A 2 -22.33 -3.58 74.93
N GLY A 3 -22.25 -4.77 74.34
CA GLY A 3 -21.49 -5.98 74.63
C GLY A 3 -22.36 -7.22 74.36
N ARG A 4 -21.77 -8.28 73.77
CA ARG A 4 -22.14 -9.73 73.85
C ARG A 4 -23.56 -10.13 73.39
N ALA A 5 -23.91 -11.37 73.05
CA ALA A 5 -23.29 -12.62 72.60
C ALA A 5 -24.46 -13.65 72.50
N VAL A 6 -24.20 -14.82 71.87
CA VAL A 6 -24.93 -16.12 72.02
C VAL A 6 -26.30 -16.20 71.30
N GLY A 7 -26.70 -17.25 70.56
CA GLY A 7 -26.16 -18.57 70.22
C GLY A 7 -27.31 -19.59 70.02
N SER A 8 -27.04 -20.68 69.28
CA SER A 8 -27.81 -21.97 69.22
C SER A 8 -29.15 -21.97 68.44
N ALA A 9 -29.54 -22.95 67.61
CA ALA A 9 -29.36 -24.41 67.66
C ALA A 9 -29.37 -25.03 66.24
N ARG A 10 -28.37 -25.86 65.89
CA ARG A 10 -28.44 -27.33 65.70
C ARG A 10 -29.61 -27.88 64.86
N SER A 11 -29.25 -28.43 63.70
CA SER A 11 -29.72 -29.76 63.29
C SER A 11 -28.56 -30.48 62.59
N ARG A 12 -28.07 -31.54 63.22
CA ARG A 12 -27.08 -32.47 62.68
C ARG A 12 -27.84 -33.55 61.94
N ILE A 13 -27.48 -33.83 60.69
CA ILE A 13 -27.54 -35.20 60.17
C ILE A 13 -26.14 -35.51 59.61
N HIS A 14 -25.51 -36.48 60.28
CA HIS A 14 -24.26 -37.13 59.93
C HIS A 14 -24.42 -38.05 58.71
N SER A 15 -23.28 -38.41 58.11
CA SER A 15 -23.05 -39.53 57.18
C SER A 15 -23.23 -39.16 55.69
N ALA A 16 -22.25 -39.26 54.79
CA ALA A 16 -20.92 -39.84 54.85
C ALA A 16 -20.03 -39.15 53.80
N LYS A 17 -18.81 -38.76 54.20
CA LYS A 17 -17.68 -38.69 53.29
C LYS A 17 -17.30 -40.12 52.92
N ARG A 18 -17.55 -40.54 51.68
CA ARG A 18 -16.92 -41.70 51.05
C ARG A 18 -16.73 -41.41 49.56
N ASN A 19 -15.47 -41.23 49.19
CA ASN A 19 -14.83 -41.68 47.95
C ASN A 19 -15.68 -41.66 46.67
N GLU A 20 -15.56 -40.59 45.90
CA GLU A 20 -15.73 -40.60 44.43
C GLU A 20 -14.39 -40.31 43.73
N GLU A 21 -13.29 -40.73 44.36
CA GLU A 21 -12.04 -41.04 43.66
C GLU A 21 -12.02 -42.55 43.42
N GLU A 22 -12.38 -42.97 42.21
CA GLU A 22 -12.01 -44.22 41.52
C GLU A 22 -13.17 -44.66 40.62
N TYR A 23 -13.08 -44.31 39.35
CA TYR A 23 -13.29 -45.22 38.21
C TYR A 23 -12.79 -44.51 36.95
N VAL A 24 -11.51 -44.10 36.96
CA VAL A 24 -10.79 -43.82 35.71
C VAL A 24 -10.25 -45.16 35.24
N ASN A 25 -10.96 -45.76 34.29
CA ASN A 25 -10.58 -46.97 33.58
C ASN A 25 -9.13 -46.82 33.06
N SER A 26 -8.16 -47.46 33.72
CA SER A 26 -6.72 -47.25 33.55
C SER A 26 -6.11 -47.96 32.35
N ASP A 27 -6.93 -48.59 31.48
CA ASP A 27 -6.45 -49.46 30.40
C ASP A 27 -6.69 -48.91 28.96
N HIS A 28 -7.07 -47.63 28.83
CA HIS A 28 -7.31 -46.99 27.52
C HIS A 28 -6.48 -45.74 27.23
N THR A 29 -5.67 -45.27 28.18
CA THR A 29 -4.86 -44.04 28.01
C THR A 29 -3.71 -44.20 27.01
N HIS A 30 -3.26 -45.44 26.74
CA HIS A 30 -2.21 -45.74 25.76
C HIS A 30 -2.71 -45.88 24.31
N LYS A 31 -4.03 -45.95 24.07
CA LYS A 31 -4.61 -46.18 22.73
C LYS A 31 -5.11 -44.92 22.03
N ARG A 32 -5.30 -43.81 22.74
CA ARG A 32 -5.78 -42.58 22.12
C ARG A 32 -4.64 -41.92 21.34
N VAL A 33 -4.79 -41.84 20.03
CA VAL A 33 -3.86 -41.19 19.11
C VAL A 33 -4.55 -39.94 18.57
N TYR A 34 -3.90 -38.79 18.71
CA TYR A 34 -4.38 -37.52 18.17
C TYR A 34 -3.39 -37.03 17.12
N GLN A 35 -3.87 -36.70 15.93
CA GLN A 35 -3.03 -36.24 14.83
C GLN A 35 -3.32 -34.76 14.53
N ARG A 36 -2.28 -33.93 14.63
CA ARG A 36 -2.34 -32.49 14.32
C ARG A 36 -1.43 -32.21 13.14
N GLY A 37 -2.00 -32.27 11.93
CA GLY A 37 -1.23 -32.23 10.69
C GLY A 37 -0.19 -33.36 10.65
N PRO A 38 1.11 -33.07 10.48
CA PRO A 38 2.16 -34.08 10.45
C PRO A 38 2.53 -34.64 11.84
N VAL A 39 1.99 -34.11 12.94
CA VAL A 39 2.40 -34.46 14.31
C VAL A 39 1.43 -35.46 14.96
N ILE A 40 1.96 -36.54 15.53
CA ILE A 40 1.21 -37.55 16.30
C ILE A 40 1.41 -37.32 17.81
N LEU A 41 0.32 -37.17 18.56
CA LEU A 41 0.29 -36.94 20.00
C LEU A 41 -0.43 -38.11 20.70
N ARG A 42 0.10 -38.54 21.85
CA ARG A 42 -0.44 -39.65 22.65
C ARG A 42 -0.40 -39.32 24.14
N GLY A 43 -1.28 -39.98 24.91
CA GLY A 43 -1.34 -39.81 26.36
C GLY A 43 -1.51 -38.34 26.76
N ARG A 44 -0.64 -37.86 27.67
CA ARG A 44 -0.69 -36.47 28.18
C ARG A 44 -0.35 -35.39 27.15
N ALA A 45 0.23 -35.75 26.01
CA ALA A 45 0.54 -34.81 24.94
C ALA A 45 -0.68 -34.44 24.08
N ILE A 46 -1.81 -35.17 24.23
CA ILE A 46 -3.06 -34.84 23.52
C ILE A 46 -3.63 -33.55 24.12
N PRO A 47 -3.82 -32.48 23.33
CA PRO A 47 -4.35 -31.23 23.84
C PRO A 47 -5.81 -31.38 24.27
N LYS A 48 -6.24 -30.59 25.25
CA LYS A 48 -7.63 -30.57 25.74
C LYS A 48 -8.59 -29.96 24.73
N GLU A 49 -8.09 -29.07 23.87
CA GLU A 49 -8.85 -28.35 22.85
C GLU A 49 -8.18 -28.53 21.48
N THR A 50 -8.98 -28.48 20.42
CA THR A 50 -8.47 -28.53 19.05
C THR A 50 -7.77 -27.22 18.69
N SER A 51 -7.04 -27.22 17.58
CA SER A 51 -6.50 -25.96 17.03
C SER A 51 -7.61 -24.99 16.64
N ASP A 52 -8.69 -25.47 16.00
CA ASP A 52 -9.80 -24.64 15.55
C ASP A 52 -10.58 -24.02 16.71
N THR A 53 -10.82 -24.78 17.79
CA THR A 53 -11.48 -24.24 18.98
C THR A 53 -10.71 -23.06 19.56
N ARG A 54 -9.38 -23.12 19.58
CA ARG A 54 -8.51 -22.03 20.07
C ARG A 54 -8.37 -20.87 19.08
N LEU A 55 -8.50 -21.12 17.78
CA LEU A 55 -8.50 -20.08 16.76
C LEU A 55 -9.82 -19.30 16.74
N LEU A 56 -10.94 -20.01 16.91
CA LEU A 56 -12.30 -19.46 16.83
C LEU A 56 -12.81 -18.91 18.17
N SER A 57 -12.09 -19.15 19.27
CA SER A 57 -12.39 -18.53 20.55
C SER A 57 -12.05 -17.04 20.54
N THR A 58 -12.84 -16.23 21.23
CA THR A 58 -12.57 -14.79 21.40
C THR A 58 -11.21 -14.56 22.07
N PRO A 59 -10.31 -13.78 21.49
CA PRO A 59 -9.07 -13.39 22.14
C PRO A 59 -9.33 -12.56 23.40
N GLU A 60 -8.56 -12.77 24.47
CA GLU A 60 -8.64 -11.93 25.68
C GLU A 60 -7.92 -10.57 25.51
N GLU A 61 -6.89 -10.50 24.64
CA GLU A 61 -6.10 -9.28 24.36
C GLU A 61 -5.77 -9.17 22.86
N VAL A 62 -5.73 -7.93 22.32
CA VAL A 62 -5.50 -7.64 20.89
C VAL A 62 -4.33 -6.68 20.61
N ASP A 63 -3.51 -6.41 21.62
CA ASP A 63 -2.42 -5.40 21.54
C ASP A 63 -1.37 -5.73 20.47
N TRP A 64 -1.15 -7.03 20.18
CA TRP A 64 -0.25 -7.51 19.14
C TRP A 64 -0.59 -6.95 17.74
N LEU A 65 -1.84 -6.50 17.49
CA LEU A 65 -2.24 -5.85 16.24
C LEU A 65 -1.55 -4.49 16.01
N HIS A 66 -1.03 -3.88 17.06
CA HIS A 66 -0.38 -2.57 17.01
C HIS A 66 1.14 -2.67 17.10
N GLU A 67 1.69 -3.86 17.31
CA GLU A 67 3.13 -4.12 17.41
C GLU A 67 3.78 -4.32 16.03
N ASP A 68 5.09 -4.10 15.97
CA ASP A 68 5.87 -4.20 14.74
C ASP A 68 5.81 -5.58 14.05
N PRO A 69 5.80 -6.72 14.75
CA PRO A 69 5.66 -8.02 14.09
C PRO A 69 4.40 -8.13 13.24
N TRP A 70 3.26 -7.61 13.71
CA TRP A 70 2.04 -7.61 12.91
C TRP A 70 2.07 -6.57 11.80
N ARG A 71 2.71 -5.41 12.01
CA ARG A 71 2.94 -4.43 10.94
C ARG A 71 3.74 -5.04 9.78
N VAL A 72 4.76 -5.84 10.05
CA VAL A 72 5.52 -6.56 9.01
C VAL A 72 4.59 -7.44 8.16
N MET A 73 3.67 -8.18 8.80
CA MET A 73 2.70 -9.01 8.08
C MET A 73 1.73 -8.17 7.23
N ARG A 74 1.28 -7.01 7.74
CA ARG A 74 0.43 -6.09 6.96
C ARG A 74 1.16 -5.47 5.77
N ILE A 75 2.42 -5.09 5.98
CA ILE A 75 3.29 -4.57 4.90
C ILE A 75 3.50 -5.64 3.83
N GLN A 76 3.79 -6.87 4.24
CA GLN A 76 3.92 -8.00 3.31
C GLN A 76 2.63 -8.21 2.51
N ALA A 77 1.47 -8.13 3.16
CA ALA A 77 0.18 -8.26 2.49
C ALA A 77 -0.02 -7.17 1.42
N GLU A 78 0.30 -5.90 1.70
CA GLU A 78 0.19 -4.82 0.70
C GLU A 78 1.11 -5.05 -0.52
N PHE A 79 2.30 -5.61 -0.33
CA PHE A 79 3.15 -6.00 -1.46
C PHE A 79 2.55 -7.17 -2.26
N VAL A 80 2.00 -8.19 -1.59
CA VAL A 80 1.37 -9.33 -2.26
C VAL A 80 0.15 -8.88 -3.08
N GLU A 81 -0.73 -8.07 -2.49
CA GLU A 81 -1.92 -7.53 -3.15
C GLU A 81 -1.55 -6.60 -4.32
N GLY A 82 -0.62 -5.66 -4.08
CA GLY A 82 -0.13 -4.76 -5.12
C GLY A 82 0.53 -5.49 -6.29
N PHE A 83 1.38 -6.48 -6.00
CA PHE A 83 2.03 -7.26 -7.05
C PHE A 83 1.08 -8.16 -7.81
N GLY A 84 0.12 -8.77 -7.13
CA GLY A 84 -0.91 -9.59 -7.76
C GLY A 84 -1.79 -8.77 -8.71
N ALA A 85 -2.31 -7.65 -8.23
CA ALA A 85 -3.23 -6.79 -8.98
C ALA A 85 -2.62 -6.16 -10.23
N LEU A 86 -1.32 -5.87 -10.23
CA LEU A 86 -0.63 -5.21 -11.35
C LEU A 86 0.21 -6.17 -12.21
N SER A 87 0.17 -7.47 -11.92
CA SER A 87 1.04 -8.47 -12.57
C SER A 87 0.88 -8.58 -14.09
N GLU A 88 -0.32 -8.32 -14.61
CA GLU A 88 -0.67 -8.42 -16.03
C GLU A 88 -0.94 -7.05 -16.68
N LEU A 89 -0.50 -5.95 -16.06
CA LEU A 89 -0.84 -4.59 -16.50
C LEU A 89 -0.32 -4.24 -17.91
N GLY A 90 0.78 -4.86 -18.33
CA GLY A 90 1.49 -4.49 -19.56
C GLY A 90 2.29 -3.19 -19.41
N PRO A 91 2.70 -2.56 -20.53
CA PRO A 91 3.42 -1.29 -20.52
C PRO A 91 2.57 -0.19 -19.87
N ALA A 92 3.18 0.62 -19.01
CA ALA A 92 2.48 1.72 -18.36
C ALA A 92 3.38 2.92 -18.14
N ILE A 93 2.75 4.09 -18.00
CA ILE A 93 3.37 5.34 -17.60
C ILE A 93 2.64 5.88 -16.38
N SER A 94 3.40 6.30 -15.37
CA SER A 94 2.84 6.96 -14.19
C SER A 94 2.76 8.46 -14.43
N VAL A 95 1.59 9.03 -14.16
CA VAL A 95 1.30 10.45 -14.30
C VAL A 95 1.05 11.04 -12.92
N PHE A 96 1.86 12.02 -12.55
CA PHE A 96 1.76 12.74 -11.28
C PHE A 96 1.35 14.19 -11.50
N GLY A 97 0.73 14.78 -10.48
CA GLY A 97 0.38 16.20 -10.51
C GLY A 97 -0.46 16.60 -9.31
N SER A 98 -0.79 17.87 -9.24
CA SER A 98 -1.56 18.43 -8.13
C SER A 98 -2.96 17.82 -8.04
N ALA A 99 -3.34 17.39 -6.84
CA ALA A 99 -4.72 17.08 -6.47
C ALA A 99 -5.64 18.31 -6.43
N ARG A 100 -5.08 19.53 -6.61
CA ARG A 100 -5.77 20.81 -6.45
C ARG A 100 -5.94 21.57 -7.77
N ILE A 101 -5.49 21.00 -8.89
CA ILE A 101 -5.77 21.58 -10.20
C ILE A 101 -7.27 21.44 -10.47
N GLU A 102 -7.93 22.55 -10.80
CA GLU A 102 -9.36 22.58 -11.08
C GLU A 102 -9.67 21.98 -12.46
N GLU A 103 -10.84 21.35 -12.57
CA GLU A 103 -11.34 20.76 -13.81
C GLU A 103 -11.39 21.81 -14.94
N ASN A 104 -11.09 21.40 -16.18
CA ASN A 104 -11.12 22.24 -17.38
C ASN A 104 -10.16 23.45 -17.39
N THR A 105 -9.21 23.54 -16.45
CA THR A 105 -8.08 24.47 -16.55
C THR A 105 -7.02 23.98 -17.55
N ALA A 106 -6.08 24.85 -17.95
CA ALA A 106 -5.07 24.51 -18.97
C ALA A 106 -4.27 23.24 -18.62
N TYR A 107 -3.70 23.15 -17.41
CA TYR A 107 -2.97 21.96 -16.98
C TYR A 107 -3.86 20.73 -16.81
N TRP A 108 -5.13 20.92 -16.44
CA TRP A 108 -6.08 19.81 -16.38
C TRP A 108 -6.31 19.22 -17.77
N LEU A 109 -6.55 20.07 -18.78
CA LEU A 109 -6.75 19.64 -20.16
C LEU A 109 -5.51 18.98 -20.75
N GLN A 110 -4.31 19.47 -20.41
CA GLN A 110 -3.06 18.82 -20.80
C GLN A 110 -2.93 17.43 -20.15
N ALA A 111 -3.20 17.29 -18.85
CA ALA A 111 -3.17 15.99 -18.17
C ALA A 111 -4.19 15.00 -18.77
N TYR A 112 -5.40 15.49 -19.08
CA TYR A 112 -6.40 14.71 -19.81
C TYR A 112 -5.89 14.24 -21.16
N ARG A 113 -5.33 15.15 -21.97
CA ARG A 113 -4.77 14.83 -23.29
C ARG A 113 -3.63 13.82 -23.21
N ILE A 114 -2.77 13.94 -22.20
CA ILE A 114 -1.69 12.97 -21.94
C ILE A 114 -2.27 11.58 -21.65
N GLY A 115 -3.28 11.49 -20.78
CA GLY A 115 -3.94 10.22 -20.48
C GLY A 115 -4.56 9.57 -21.71
N GLU A 116 -5.25 10.36 -22.54
CA GLU A 116 -5.83 9.92 -23.81
C GLU A 116 -4.76 9.38 -24.78
N LEU A 117 -3.68 10.15 -24.96
CA LEU A 117 -2.58 9.78 -25.85
C LEU A 117 -1.85 8.51 -25.41
N LEU A 118 -1.61 8.34 -24.10
CA LEU A 118 -0.99 7.13 -23.56
C LEU A 118 -1.84 5.88 -23.85
N ALA A 119 -3.14 5.97 -23.63
CA ALA A 119 -4.08 4.90 -23.94
C ALA A 119 -4.12 4.57 -25.44
N GLN A 120 -4.08 5.60 -26.32
CA GLN A 120 -4.00 5.41 -27.77
C GLN A 120 -2.72 4.70 -28.22
N HIS A 121 -1.64 4.78 -27.44
CA HIS A 121 -0.39 4.06 -27.65
C HIS A 121 -0.33 2.73 -26.88
N GLU A 122 -1.46 2.20 -26.43
CA GLU A 122 -1.57 0.93 -25.70
C GLU A 122 -0.78 0.88 -24.39
N HIS A 123 -0.54 2.05 -23.77
CA HIS A 123 0.06 2.15 -22.44
C HIS A 123 -1.02 2.38 -21.39
N ALA A 124 -0.94 1.62 -20.29
CA ALA A 124 -1.75 1.89 -19.12
C ALA A 124 -1.30 3.21 -18.45
N VAL A 125 -2.26 3.91 -17.85
CA VAL A 125 -2.00 5.16 -17.12
C VAL A 125 -2.12 4.87 -15.63
N ILE A 126 -1.03 5.06 -14.90
CA ILE A 126 -0.98 4.89 -13.44
C ILE A 126 -0.98 6.26 -12.79
N THR A 127 -1.89 6.49 -11.85
CA THR A 127 -1.92 7.74 -11.06
C THR A 127 -2.08 7.42 -9.58
N GLY A 128 -2.07 8.47 -8.76
CA GLY A 128 -2.44 8.35 -7.35
C GLY A 128 -3.93 8.15 -7.07
N GLY A 129 -4.78 8.12 -8.10
CA GLY A 129 -6.23 7.91 -8.00
C GLY A 129 -7.02 9.09 -7.41
N GLY A 130 -6.37 10.18 -7.03
CA GLY A 130 -7.03 11.36 -6.46
C GLY A 130 -7.65 12.31 -7.50
N PRO A 131 -8.16 13.47 -7.07
CA PRO A 131 -8.72 14.51 -7.94
C PRO A 131 -7.63 15.28 -8.72
N GLY A 132 -8.06 16.27 -9.51
CA GLY A 132 -7.16 17.22 -10.19
C GLY A 132 -6.43 16.60 -11.37
N ALA A 133 -5.11 16.79 -11.45
CA ALA A 133 -4.32 16.28 -12.57
C ALA A 133 -4.34 14.74 -12.67
N MET A 134 -4.43 14.05 -11.53
CA MET A 134 -4.55 12.58 -11.50
C MET A 134 -5.86 12.13 -12.13
N GLU A 135 -6.97 12.74 -11.70
CA GLU A 135 -8.30 12.48 -12.28
C GLU A 135 -8.35 12.79 -13.77
N ALA A 136 -7.77 13.91 -14.20
CA ALA A 136 -7.70 14.28 -15.61
C ALA A 136 -7.03 13.18 -16.45
N ALA A 137 -5.85 12.72 -16.03
CA ALA A 137 -5.12 11.66 -16.71
C ALA A 137 -5.87 10.32 -16.70
N ASN A 138 -6.48 9.93 -15.57
CA ASN A 138 -7.33 8.74 -15.50
C ASN A 138 -8.53 8.85 -16.46
N LYS A 139 -9.19 10.01 -16.50
CA LYS A 139 -10.33 10.27 -17.38
C LYS A 139 -9.94 10.19 -18.86
N GLY A 140 -8.82 10.81 -19.24
CA GLY A 140 -8.33 10.74 -20.62
C GLY A 140 -8.06 9.31 -21.07
N ALA A 141 -7.42 8.52 -20.22
CA ALA A 141 -7.18 7.10 -20.49
C ALA A 141 -8.48 6.29 -20.61
N TRP A 142 -9.42 6.53 -19.69
CA TRP A 142 -10.73 5.88 -19.67
C TRP A 142 -11.56 6.19 -20.93
N ASP A 143 -11.66 7.47 -21.30
CA ASP A 143 -12.44 7.92 -22.46
C ASP A 143 -11.87 7.38 -23.78
N ALA A 144 -10.55 7.13 -23.84
CA ALA A 144 -9.88 6.46 -24.96
C ALA A 144 -10.02 4.93 -24.95
N GLY A 145 -10.67 4.34 -23.95
CA GLY A 145 -10.82 2.89 -23.79
C GLY A 145 -9.57 2.16 -23.31
N GLY A 146 -8.59 2.88 -22.74
CA GLY A 146 -7.36 2.31 -22.20
C GLY A 146 -7.48 1.88 -20.74
N THR A 147 -6.39 1.29 -20.22
CA THR A 147 -6.33 0.86 -18.81
C THR A 147 -5.95 2.03 -17.91
N SER A 148 -6.81 2.35 -16.95
CA SER A 148 -6.65 3.45 -16.01
C SER A 148 -6.49 2.92 -14.58
N VAL A 149 -5.32 3.14 -13.97
CA VAL A 149 -4.96 2.62 -12.65
C VAL A 149 -4.91 3.75 -11.63
N GLY A 150 -5.44 3.50 -10.44
CA GLY A 150 -5.40 4.40 -9.29
C GLY A 150 -4.78 3.72 -8.09
N LEU A 151 -3.60 4.19 -7.68
CA LEU A 151 -2.92 3.75 -6.47
C LEU A 151 -3.21 4.76 -5.37
N GLY A 152 -4.28 4.56 -4.61
CA GLY A 152 -4.69 5.42 -3.51
C GLY A 152 -3.81 5.24 -2.27
N ILE A 153 -3.92 6.17 -1.33
CA ILE A 153 -3.23 6.13 -0.03
C ILE A 153 -4.18 6.55 1.09
N GLU A 154 -4.15 5.85 2.22
CA GLU A 154 -4.90 6.21 3.41
C GLU A 154 -4.44 7.58 3.93
N LEU A 155 -5.38 8.53 4.01
CA LEU A 155 -5.15 9.88 4.55
C LEU A 155 -6.19 10.20 5.63
N PRO A 156 -5.88 11.07 6.60
CA PRO A 156 -6.82 11.47 7.66
C PRO A 156 -8.09 12.18 7.16
N HIS A 157 -8.04 12.72 5.95
CA HIS A 157 -9.17 13.36 5.28
C HIS A 157 -9.48 12.60 3.99
N GLU A 158 -10.77 12.46 3.70
CA GLU A 158 -11.24 11.60 2.61
C GLU A 158 -10.81 12.16 1.25
N GLN A 159 -9.80 11.51 0.64
CA GLN A 159 -9.60 11.54 -0.81
C GLN A 159 -10.17 10.23 -1.35
N THR A 160 -11.37 10.30 -1.90
CA THR A 160 -11.94 9.17 -2.62
C THR A 160 -11.19 8.95 -3.94
N MET A 161 -11.11 7.70 -4.34
CA MET A 161 -10.63 7.35 -5.67
C MET A 161 -11.56 7.94 -6.72
N ASN A 162 -11.01 8.58 -7.75
CA ASN A 162 -11.81 9.16 -8.81
C ASN A 162 -12.55 8.07 -9.62
N GLN A 163 -13.67 8.45 -10.23
CA GLN A 163 -14.58 7.51 -10.89
C GLN A 163 -14.05 6.88 -12.19
N TRP A 164 -12.91 7.35 -12.70
CA TRP A 164 -12.32 6.91 -13.96
C TRP A 164 -11.23 5.85 -13.76
N VAL A 165 -11.01 5.43 -12.52
CA VAL A 165 -10.09 4.34 -12.20
C VAL A 165 -10.75 3.00 -12.50
N SER A 166 -10.12 2.21 -13.38
CA SER A 166 -10.52 0.85 -13.72
C SER A 166 -9.89 -0.22 -12.81
N ILE A 167 -8.64 -0.01 -12.38
CA ILE A 167 -7.93 -0.86 -11.43
C ILE A 167 -7.51 0.00 -10.24
N GLY A 168 -8.15 -0.21 -9.09
CA GLY A 168 -7.93 0.58 -7.88
C GLY A 168 -7.29 -0.23 -6.76
N ILE A 169 -6.24 0.31 -6.14
CA ILE A 169 -5.60 -0.27 -4.95
C ILE A 169 -5.40 0.84 -3.93
N ASN A 170 -5.90 0.65 -2.71
CA ASN A 170 -5.72 1.61 -1.61
C ASN A 170 -4.65 1.08 -0.64
N PHE A 171 -3.52 1.77 -0.59
CA PHE A 171 -2.42 1.45 0.32
C PHE A 171 -2.58 2.16 1.67
N ARG A 172 -2.01 1.59 2.73
CA ARG A 172 -1.78 2.32 3.98
C ARG A 172 -0.36 2.82 4.10
N TYR A 173 0.60 2.09 3.52
CA TYR A 173 2.01 2.40 3.63
C TYR A 173 2.53 3.11 2.37
N PHE A 174 3.01 4.34 2.53
CA PHE A 174 3.56 5.16 1.43
C PHE A 174 4.62 4.43 0.60
N PHE A 175 5.57 3.76 1.25
CA PHE A 175 6.67 3.09 0.56
C PHE A 175 6.22 1.89 -0.28
N ALA A 176 5.16 1.18 0.12
CA ALA A 176 4.60 0.08 -0.65
C ALA A 176 3.98 0.64 -1.94
N ARG A 177 3.19 1.71 -1.83
CA ARG A 177 2.62 2.45 -2.95
C ARG A 177 3.69 2.97 -3.92
N LYS A 178 4.72 3.65 -3.40
CA LYS A 178 5.85 4.18 -4.18
C LYS A 178 6.56 3.11 -5.00
N THR A 179 6.76 1.94 -4.40
CA THR A 179 7.34 0.79 -5.10
C THR A 179 6.51 0.41 -6.34
N MET A 180 5.17 0.48 -6.25
CA MET A 180 4.30 0.13 -7.38
C MET A 180 4.38 1.13 -8.53
N PHE A 181 4.51 2.43 -8.25
CA PHE A 181 4.70 3.44 -9.28
C PHE A 181 5.96 3.18 -10.11
N VAL A 182 7.07 2.84 -9.46
CA VAL A 182 8.32 2.59 -10.18
C VAL A 182 8.33 1.21 -10.84
N LYS A 183 7.89 0.15 -10.14
CA LYS A 183 8.00 -1.23 -10.63
C LYS A 183 7.12 -1.50 -11.85
N TYR A 184 5.93 -0.92 -11.91
CA TYR A 184 4.94 -1.20 -12.96
C TYR A 184 4.85 -0.09 -14.00
N SER A 185 5.77 0.88 -13.97
CA SER A 185 5.86 1.95 -14.95
C SER A 185 7.17 1.85 -15.71
N SER A 186 7.16 2.31 -16.96
CA SER A 186 8.35 2.41 -17.80
C SER A 186 8.94 3.83 -17.83
N GLY A 187 8.16 4.83 -17.42
CA GLY A 187 8.59 6.23 -17.32
C GLY A 187 7.57 7.06 -16.57
N PHE A 188 7.91 8.31 -16.24
CA PHE A 188 7.08 9.25 -15.51
C PHE A 188 6.76 10.50 -16.34
N ILE A 189 5.54 10.99 -16.19
CA ILE A 189 5.14 12.34 -16.61
C ILE A 189 4.68 13.12 -15.38
N ALA A 190 5.33 14.24 -15.08
CA ALA A 190 5.00 15.11 -13.96
C ALA A 190 4.35 16.42 -14.45
N MET A 191 3.05 16.54 -14.18
CA MET A 191 2.29 17.78 -14.28
C MET A 191 2.59 18.69 -13.09
N PRO A 192 2.29 20.00 -13.17
CA PRO A 192 2.47 20.92 -12.04
C PRO A 192 1.81 20.40 -10.74
N GLY A 193 2.58 20.41 -9.66
CA GLY A 193 2.25 19.62 -8.48
C GLY A 193 2.96 20.06 -7.21
N GLY A 194 2.37 19.73 -6.06
CA GLY A 194 2.92 20.08 -4.74
C GLY A 194 3.96 19.07 -4.23
N PHE A 195 4.09 18.98 -2.92
CA PHE A 195 5.09 18.10 -2.27
C PHE A 195 4.97 16.63 -2.65
N GLY A 196 3.76 16.09 -2.84
CA GLY A 196 3.61 14.70 -3.28
C GLY A 196 4.21 14.46 -4.67
N THR A 197 4.01 15.39 -5.60
CA THR A 197 4.61 15.31 -6.95
C THR A 197 6.13 15.45 -6.91
N MET A 198 6.63 16.36 -6.07
CA MET A 198 8.07 16.53 -5.86
C MET A 198 8.72 15.29 -5.25
N ASP A 199 8.07 14.66 -4.28
CA ASP A 199 8.54 13.44 -3.61
C ASP A 199 8.76 12.30 -4.63
N GLU A 200 7.75 12.03 -5.46
CA GLU A 200 7.84 11.00 -6.51
C GLU A 200 8.86 11.36 -7.61
N LEU A 201 8.94 12.64 -7.99
CA LEU A 201 9.90 13.13 -8.97
C LEU A 201 11.35 12.92 -8.51
N PHE A 202 11.70 13.39 -7.31
CA PHE A 202 13.06 13.27 -6.80
C PHE A 202 13.43 11.83 -6.41
N GLU A 203 12.45 11.01 -6.02
CA GLU A 203 12.67 9.56 -5.86
C GLU A 203 13.06 8.91 -7.18
N ALA A 204 12.30 9.15 -8.26
CA ALA A 204 12.63 8.62 -9.59
C ALA A 204 13.99 9.10 -10.08
N LEU A 205 14.31 10.40 -9.93
CA LEU A 205 15.61 10.95 -10.32
C LEU A 205 16.75 10.26 -9.57
N THR A 206 16.60 10.05 -8.26
CA THR A 206 17.60 9.36 -7.45
C THR A 206 17.77 7.90 -7.89
N LEU A 207 16.68 7.20 -8.22
CA LEU A 207 16.73 5.82 -8.69
C LEU A 207 17.43 5.68 -10.06
N VAL A 208 17.20 6.63 -10.98
CA VAL A 208 17.88 6.65 -12.28
C VAL A 208 19.35 7.04 -12.13
N GLN A 209 19.64 8.11 -11.39
CA GLN A 209 21.01 8.58 -11.11
C GLN A 209 21.87 7.47 -10.50
N THR A 210 21.31 6.68 -9.57
CA THR A 210 22.04 5.58 -8.91
C THR A 210 22.01 4.27 -9.68
N GLY A 211 21.42 4.22 -10.88
CA GLY A 211 21.34 3.04 -11.73
C GLY A 211 20.47 1.92 -11.15
N LYS A 212 19.57 2.22 -10.21
CA LYS A 212 18.60 1.25 -9.66
C LYS A 212 17.49 0.94 -10.64
N VAL A 213 17.19 1.88 -11.53
CA VAL A 213 16.31 1.70 -12.68
C VAL A 213 17.07 2.12 -13.93
N ALA A 214 17.11 1.25 -14.93
CA ALA A 214 17.76 1.53 -16.21
C ALA A 214 16.70 1.97 -17.23
N SER A 215 17.00 3.01 -18.02
CA SER A 215 16.10 3.57 -19.05
C SER A 215 14.70 3.90 -18.54
N PHE A 216 14.58 5.04 -17.85
CA PHE A 216 13.30 5.48 -17.27
C PHE A 216 13.10 6.97 -17.57
N PRO A 217 12.44 7.34 -18.68
CA PRO A 217 12.24 8.73 -19.05
C PRO A 217 11.39 9.46 -18.01
N ILE A 218 11.85 10.65 -17.62
CA ILE A 218 11.15 11.54 -16.70
C ILE A 218 10.85 12.83 -17.45
N VAL A 219 9.56 13.10 -17.67
CA VAL A 219 9.10 14.25 -18.44
C VAL A 219 8.35 15.21 -17.52
N LEU A 220 8.72 16.49 -17.56
CA LEU A 220 8.06 17.58 -16.85
C LEU A 220 7.21 18.37 -17.84
N VAL A 221 5.95 18.63 -17.50
CA VAL A 221 5.03 19.42 -18.32
C VAL A 221 4.76 20.77 -17.66
N GLY A 222 4.89 21.85 -18.43
CA GLY A 222 4.67 23.23 -17.97
C GLY A 222 5.97 23.95 -17.63
N SER A 223 6.60 24.55 -18.64
CA SER A 223 7.89 25.22 -18.54
C SER A 223 7.86 26.42 -17.60
N ASP A 224 6.77 27.17 -17.60
CA ASP A 224 6.51 28.28 -16.69
C ASP A 224 6.50 27.86 -15.22
N TYR A 225 6.04 26.64 -14.92
CA TYR A 225 6.02 26.08 -13.58
C TYR A 225 7.38 25.53 -13.13
N TRP A 226 8.03 24.71 -13.98
CA TRP A 226 9.22 23.95 -13.58
C TRP A 226 10.54 24.70 -13.74
N SER A 227 10.61 25.76 -14.57
CA SER A 227 11.89 26.43 -14.87
C SER A 227 12.61 26.93 -13.62
N GLY A 228 11.90 27.51 -12.64
CA GLY A 228 12.52 28.00 -11.41
C GLY A 228 13.18 26.90 -10.56
N MET A 229 12.62 25.68 -10.57
CA MET A 229 13.22 24.53 -9.89
C MET A 229 14.48 24.08 -10.62
N LEU A 230 14.43 23.95 -11.95
CA LEU A 230 15.59 23.53 -12.76
C LEU A 230 16.73 24.54 -12.69
N ASP A 231 16.40 25.83 -12.70
CA ASP A 231 17.36 26.92 -12.49
C ASP A 231 18.04 26.80 -11.12
N TRP A 232 17.29 26.44 -10.07
CA TRP A 232 17.86 26.19 -8.75
C TRP A 232 18.76 24.95 -8.73
N LEU A 233 18.35 23.84 -9.36
CA LEU A 233 19.21 22.64 -9.49
C LEU A 233 20.54 22.99 -10.17
N ALA A 234 20.50 23.75 -11.25
CA ALA A 234 21.69 24.18 -11.99
C ALA A 234 22.54 25.18 -11.20
N SER A 235 21.93 26.21 -10.62
CA SER A 235 22.66 27.31 -9.97
C SER A 235 23.15 26.96 -8.57
N ALA A 236 22.46 26.09 -7.84
CA ALA A 236 22.80 25.72 -6.46
C ALA A 236 23.41 24.32 -6.39
N MET A 237 22.69 23.27 -6.81
CA MET A 237 23.14 21.89 -6.59
C MET A 237 24.35 21.52 -7.46
N VAL A 238 24.32 21.83 -8.76
CA VAL A 238 25.47 21.60 -9.65
C VAL A 238 26.65 22.48 -9.22
N SER A 239 26.44 23.77 -8.96
CA SER A 239 27.52 24.68 -8.50
C SER A 239 28.15 24.23 -7.18
N SER A 240 27.38 23.60 -6.29
CA SER A 240 27.86 23.07 -5.01
C SER A 240 28.44 21.66 -5.12
N GLY A 241 28.39 21.04 -6.30
CA GLY A 241 28.85 19.67 -6.53
C GLY A 241 28.03 18.60 -5.81
N THR A 242 26.75 18.87 -5.52
CA THR A 242 25.85 17.87 -4.89
C THR A 242 25.16 16.96 -5.90
N ILE A 243 25.16 17.35 -7.18
CA ILE A 243 24.81 16.52 -8.35
C ILE A 243 25.75 16.89 -9.51
N ASP A 244 25.87 15.99 -10.49
CA ASP A 244 26.64 16.25 -11.70
C ASP A 244 25.82 17.05 -12.71
N LYS A 245 26.49 17.80 -13.60
CA LYS A 245 25.80 18.57 -14.64
C LYS A 245 24.95 17.69 -15.56
N VAL A 246 25.40 16.45 -15.81
CA VAL A 246 24.68 15.47 -16.65
C VAL A 246 23.39 14.98 -15.98
N ASP A 247 23.27 15.09 -14.65
CA ASP A 247 22.04 14.68 -13.94
C ASP A 247 20.85 15.58 -14.31
N LEU A 248 21.10 16.80 -14.79
CA LEU A 248 20.05 17.67 -15.33
C LEU A 248 19.44 17.12 -16.62
N ASP A 249 20.16 16.28 -17.37
CA ASP A 249 19.67 15.68 -18.61
C ASP A 249 18.67 14.53 -18.36
N LEU A 250 18.53 14.09 -17.10
CA LEU A 250 17.59 13.04 -16.68
C LEU A 250 16.13 13.47 -16.84
N VAL A 251 15.84 14.78 -16.79
CA VAL A 251 14.51 15.32 -17.02
C VAL A 251 14.40 15.95 -18.41
N LYS A 252 13.24 15.82 -19.03
CA LYS A 252 12.87 16.58 -20.23
C LYS A 252 11.72 17.53 -19.91
N LEU A 253 11.91 18.83 -20.15
CA LEU A 253 10.89 19.84 -19.93
C LEU A 253 10.20 20.18 -21.25
N VAL A 254 8.87 20.09 -21.28
CA VAL A 254 8.05 20.36 -22.45
C VAL A 254 6.74 21.06 -22.07
N ASP A 255 6.09 21.68 -23.04
CA ASP A 255 4.77 22.30 -22.88
C ASP A 255 3.66 21.56 -23.63
N ASP A 256 4.05 20.74 -24.61
CA ASP A 256 3.14 20.05 -25.52
C ASP A 256 2.85 18.60 -25.03
N PRO A 257 1.57 18.22 -24.83
CA PRO A 257 1.18 16.88 -24.43
C PRO A 257 1.69 15.76 -25.35
N GLU A 258 1.65 15.96 -26.67
CA GLU A 258 2.09 15.01 -27.67
C GLU A 258 3.60 14.78 -27.58
N GLU A 259 4.38 15.85 -27.43
CA GLU A 259 5.80 15.74 -27.17
C GLU A 259 6.11 15.01 -25.86
N ALA A 260 5.34 15.31 -24.80
CA ALA A 260 5.53 14.68 -23.49
C ALA A 260 5.36 13.16 -23.57
N VAL A 261 4.30 12.70 -24.21
CA VAL A 261 4.04 11.26 -24.42
C VAL A 261 5.12 10.65 -25.30
N ARG A 262 5.48 11.28 -26.42
CA ARG A 262 6.54 10.78 -27.30
C ARG A 262 7.87 10.56 -26.57
N LEU A 263 8.24 11.45 -25.64
CA LEU A 263 9.45 11.32 -24.83
C LEU A 263 9.32 10.26 -23.74
N ALA A 264 8.16 10.17 -23.08
CA ALA A 264 7.90 9.18 -22.04
C ALA A 264 7.89 7.73 -22.58
N LEU A 265 7.61 7.53 -23.86
CA LEU A 265 7.60 6.21 -24.51
C LEU A 265 8.96 5.78 -25.09
N GLN A 266 10.03 6.57 -24.92
CA GLN A 266 11.38 6.23 -25.43
C GLN A 266 12.21 5.32 -24.50
N GLY A 267 11.60 4.85 -23.41
CA GLY A 267 12.24 4.01 -22.38
C GLY A 267 12.52 2.58 -22.82
#